data_AF-A0A1S8X6I1-F1
#
_entry.id   AF-A0A1S8X6I1-F1
#
_cell.length_a   1.000
_cell.length_b   1.000
_cell.length_c   1.000
_cell.angle_alpha   90.00
_cell.angle_beta   90.00
_cell.angle_gamma   90.00
#
_symmetry.space_group_name_H-M   'P 1'
#
loop_
_entity.id
_entity.type
_entity.pdbx_description
1 polymer ?
#
loop_
_entity_poly.entity_id
_entity_poly.type
_entity_poly.pdbx_seq_one_letter_code
_entity_poly.pdbx_strand_id
1 'polypeptide(L)'
;MADQFGKIMVENFRARDCDLPGLSACQSLKQQETRFLDAGWQKAKAWTVNEVYKAFPKATRLRVERVEILDDVEVAQQLFEHYCILLAVTDDSLCSWLPSLEEPLSLIT
;
A
#
# COMPACT_ATOMS: atom_id res chain seq x y z
N MET A 1 -9.71 -1.10 5.87
CA MET A 1 -9.63 -1.75 7.20
C MET A 1 -10.96 -1.77 7.96
N ALA A 2 -11.79 -0.73 7.90
CA ALA A 2 -13.10 -0.71 8.60
C ALA A 2 -14.24 -1.47 7.88
N ASP A 3 -13.96 -2.06 6.71
CA ASP A 3 -14.94 -2.83 5.93
C ASP A 3 -14.95 -4.32 6.34
N GLN A 4 -15.79 -5.10 5.65
CA GLN A 4 -15.96 -6.53 5.96
C GLN A 4 -14.71 -7.35 5.68
N PHE A 5 -13.93 -7.01 4.65
CA PHE A 5 -12.70 -7.71 4.33
C PHE A 5 -11.64 -7.49 5.41
N GLY A 6 -11.50 -6.25 5.87
CA GLY A 6 -10.61 -5.90 6.99
C GLY A 6 -10.96 -6.64 8.28
N LYS A 7 -12.25 -6.80 8.60
CA LYS A 7 -12.68 -7.61 9.75
C LYS A 7 -12.26 -9.06 9.64
N ILE A 8 -12.52 -9.69 8.49
CA ILE A 8 -12.12 -11.07 8.21
C ILE A 8 -10.59 -11.23 8.32
N MET A 9 -9.83 -10.27 7.82
CA MET A 9 -8.36 -10.27 7.93
C MET A 9 -7.90 -10.29 9.39
N VAL A 10 -8.47 -9.44 10.24
CA VAL A 10 -8.12 -9.36 11.67
C VAL A 10 -8.50 -10.64 12.40
N GLU A 11 -9.67 -11.20 12.11
CA GLU A 11 -10.11 -12.49 12.67
C GLU A 11 -9.15 -13.62 12.26
N ASN A 12 -8.69 -13.65 11.01
CA ASN A 12 -7.73 -14.63 10.51
C ASN A 12 -6.35 -14.53 11.21
N PHE A 13 -5.90 -13.33 11.56
CA PHE A 13 -4.67 -13.15 12.34
C PHE A 13 -4.86 -13.66 13.78
N ARG A 14 -5.96 -13.27 14.43
CA ARG A 14 -6.27 -13.70 15.81
C ARG A 14 -6.45 -15.21 15.94
N ALA A 15 -7.06 -15.87 14.94
CA ALA A 15 -7.21 -17.32 14.91
C ALA A 15 -5.86 -18.08 14.87
N ARG A 16 -4.76 -17.38 14.58
CA ARG A 16 -3.39 -17.90 14.56
C ARG A 16 -2.54 -17.35 15.71
N ASP A 17 -3.19 -16.86 16.77
CA ASP A 17 -2.56 -16.23 17.93
C ASP A 17 -1.63 -15.05 17.56
N CYS A 18 -1.94 -14.35 16.46
CA CYS A 18 -1.21 -13.19 16.00
C CYS A 18 -2.04 -11.93 16.24
N ASP A 19 -1.67 -11.14 17.24
CA ASP A 19 -2.30 -9.86 17.52
C ASP A 19 -1.59 -8.70 16.80
N LEU A 20 -2.36 -7.67 16.45
CA LEU A 20 -1.90 -6.49 15.71
C LEU A 20 -2.09 -5.23 16.57
N PRO A 21 -1.23 -4.98 17.57
CA PRO A 21 -1.42 -3.87 18.52
C PRO A 21 -1.40 -2.49 17.86
N GLY A 22 -0.72 -2.36 16.71
CA GLY A 22 -0.65 -1.12 15.94
C GLY A 22 -1.82 -0.87 14.99
N LEU A 23 -2.82 -1.78 14.91
CA LEU A 23 -3.88 -1.71 13.90
C LEU A 23 -4.75 -0.45 14.03
N SER A 24 -4.88 0.10 15.24
CA SER A 24 -5.62 1.35 15.48
C SER A 24 -5.03 2.54 14.70
N ALA A 25 -3.73 2.53 14.41
CA ALA A 25 -3.06 3.54 13.59
C ALA A 25 -3.14 3.27 12.08
N CYS A 26 -3.77 2.16 11.66
CA CYS A 26 -3.80 1.69 10.27
C CYS A 26 -5.18 1.83 9.61
N GLN A 27 -6.03 2.79 10.04
CA GLN A 27 -7.40 2.86 9.51
C GLN A 27 -7.49 3.53 8.14
N SER A 28 -6.54 4.39 7.78
CA SER A 28 -6.50 5.06 6.47
C SER A 28 -5.09 5.50 6.08
N LEU A 29 -4.88 5.75 4.78
CA LEU A 29 -3.64 6.33 4.27
C LEU A 29 -3.29 7.65 4.97
N LYS A 30 -4.30 8.50 5.20
CA LYS A 30 -4.12 9.79 5.88
C LYS A 30 -3.59 9.62 7.31
N GLN A 31 -4.09 8.63 8.06
CA GLN A 31 -3.57 8.35 9.39
C GLN A 31 -2.12 7.87 9.36
N GLN A 32 -1.74 7.07 8.35
CA GLN A 32 -0.35 6.67 8.17
C GLN A 32 0.54 7.88 7.86
N GLU A 33 0.12 8.76 6.94
CA GLU A 33 0.84 10.00 6.63
C GLU A 33 0.99 10.87 7.88
N THR A 34 -0.10 11.12 8.61
CA THR A 34 -0.08 11.89 9.86
C THR A 34 0.87 11.29 10.90
N ARG A 35 0.91 9.96 11.05
CA ARG A 35 1.82 9.30 12.01
C ARG A 35 3.29 9.66 11.78
N PHE A 36 3.70 9.78 10.53
CA PHE A 36 5.08 10.15 10.19
C PHE A 36 5.31 11.65 10.32
N LEU A 37 4.35 12.48 9.92
CA LEU A 37 4.45 13.93 10.13
C LEU A 37 4.56 14.29 11.62
N ASP A 38 3.75 13.66 12.47
CA ASP A 38 3.78 13.85 13.93
C ASP A 38 5.09 13.34 14.55
N ALA A 39 5.77 12.40 13.90
CA ALA A 39 7.09 11.90 14.31
C ALA A 39 8.26 12.79 13.83
N GLY A 40 7.97 13.95 13.21
CA GLY A 40 8.97 14.95 12.81
C GLY A 40 9.46 14.84 11.37
N TRP A 41 8.83 13.99 10.54
CA TRP A 41 9.11 13.97 9.10
C TRP A 41 8.49 15.20 8.43
N GLN A 42 9.17 15.77 7.43
CA GLN A 42 8.71 17.01 6.79
C GLN A 42 7.60 16.75 5.77
N LYS A 43 7.65 15.60 5.09
CA LYS A 43 6.65 15.17 4.13
C LYS A 43 6.43 13.67 4.27
N ALA A 44 5.18 13.25 4.13
CA ALA A 44 4.79 11.85 4.08
C ALA A 44 3.72 11.67 3.03
N LYS A 45 3.84 10.61 2.23
CA LYS A 45 2.84 10.20 1.25
C LYS A 45 2.65 8.70 1.31
N ALA A 46 1.40 8.27 1.38
CA ALA A 46 1.02 6.87 1.32
C ALA A 46 0.12 6.58 0.13
N TRP A 47 0.20 5.35 -0.35
CA TRP A 47 -0.62 4.78 -1.41
C TRP A 47 -1.06 3.37 -1.02
N THR A 48 -2.21 2.92 -1.48
CA THR A 48 -2.58 1.50 -1.39
C THR A 48 -1.69 0.68 -2.32
N VAL A 49 -1.56 -0.63 -2.04
CA VAL A 49 -0.84 -1.52 -2.96
C VAL A 49 -1.54 -1.58 -4.32
N ASN A 50 -2.86 -1.36 -4.39
CA ASN A 50 -3.60 -1.21 -5.65
C ASN A 50 -3.12 -0.01 -6.48
N GLU A 51 -2.94 1.15 -5.84
CA GLU A 51 -2.45 2.36 -6.52
C GLU A 51 -1.04 2.13 -7.07
N VAL A 52 -0.15 1.54 -6.27
CA VAL A 52 1.22 1.19 -6.68
C VAL A 52 1.20 0.18 -7.83
N TYR A 53 0.38 -0.88 -7.71
CA TYR A 53 0.25 -1.90 -8.74
C TYR A 53 -0.19 -1.30 -10.07
N LYS A 54 -1.22 -0.46 -10.06
CA LYS A 54 -1.77 0.19 -11.26
C LYS A 54 -0.79 1.17 -11.92
N ALA A 55 0.10 1.77 -11.15
CA ALA A 55 1.11 2.71 -11.65
C ALA A 55 2.28 2.01 -12.38
N PHE A 56 2.45 0.68 -12.25
CA PHE A 56 3.43 -0.04 -13.07
C PHE A 56 3.05 -0.06 -14.55
N PRO A 57 4.06 -0.01 -15.46
CA PRO A 57 3.84 -0.24 -16.88
C PRO A 57 3.08 -1.54 -17.13
N LYS A 58 2.20 -1.51 -18.14
CA LYS A 58 1.41 -2.69 -18.53
C LYS A 58 2.29 -3.91 -18.83
N ALA A 59 3.45 -3.70 -19.46
CA ALA A 59 4.40 -4.77 -19.75
C ALA A 59 4.90 -5.47 -18.49
N THR A 60 5.24 -4.70 -17.45
CA THR A 60 5.70 -5.19 -16.15
C THR A 60 4.61 -5.99 -15.45
N ARG A 61 3.38 -5.46 -15.40
CA ARG A 61 2.22 -6.19 -14.85
C ARG A 61 1.98 -7.52 -15.56
N LEU A 62 1.91 -7.51 -16.89
CA LEU A 62 1.74 -8.73 -17.69
C LEU A 62 2.91 -9.72 -17.54
N ARG A 63 4.12 -9.25 -17.26
CA ARG A 63 5.25 -10.14 -16.97
C ARG A 63 5.05 -10.87 -15.65
N VAL A 64 4.59 -10.17 -14.61
CA VAL A 64 4.31 -10.76 -13.29
C VAL A 64 3.09 -11.68 -13.32
N GLU A 65 1.99 -11.23 -13.93
CA GLU A 65 0.73 -12.00 -14.07
C GLU A 65 0.90 -13.30 -14.89
N ARG A 66 2.01 -13.45 -15.63
CA ARG A 66 2.34 -14.70 -16.37
C ARG A 66 3.03 -15.75 -15.51
N VAL A 67 3.52 -15.40 -14.31
CA VAL A 67 4.20 -16.36 -13.43
C VAL A 67 3.21 -17.37 -12.87
N GLU A 68 2.03 -16.89 -12.48
CA GLU A 68 0.95 -17.71 -11.93
C GLU A 68 -0.39 -17.11 -12.37
N ILE A 69 -1.33 -17.98 -12.75
CA ILE A 69 -2.67 -17.55 -13.14
C ILE A 69 -3.43 -17.19 -11.86
N LEU A 70 -3.86 -15.94 -11.77
CA LEU A 70 -4.76 -15.47 -10.72
C LEU A 70 -6.21 -15.64 -11.17
N ASP A 71 -6.94 -16.53 -10.50
CA ASP A 71 -8.36 -16.82 -10.77
C ASP A 71 -9.31 -15.82 -10.09
N ASP A 72 -9.00 -15.41 -8.85
CA ASP A 72 -9.81 -14.46 -8.07
C ASP A 72 -9.18 -13.05 -7.99
N VAL A 73 -9.30 -12.28 -9.08
CA VAL A 73 -8.75 -10.92 -9.20
C VAL A 73 -9.36 -9.97 -8.18
N GLU A 74 -10.66 -10.08 -7.92
CA GLU A 74 -11.39 -9.23 -6.97
C GLU A 74 -10.88 -9.41 -5.54
N VAL A 75 -10.57 -10.64 -5.13
CA VAL A 75 -10.02 -10.94 -3.80
C VAL A 75 -8.62 -10.35 -3.66
N ALA A 76 -7.78 -10.47 -4.70
CA ALA A 76 -6.46 -9.85 -4.71
C ALA A 76 -6.54 -8.32 -4.63
N GLN A 77 -7.49 -7.70 -5.35
CA GLN A 77 -7.72 -6.25 -5.25
C GLN A 77 -8.18 -5.84 -3.85
N GLN A 78 -9.08 -6.60 -3.21
CA GLN A 78 -9.47 -6.35 -1.82
C GLN A 78 -8.29 -6.46 -0.87
N LEU A 79 -7.42 -7.46 -1.07
CA LEU A 79 -6.19 -7.62 -0.30
C LEU A 79 -5.27 -6.39 -0.48
N PHE A 80 -5.00 -5.98 -1.71
CA PHE A 80 -4.12 -4.85 -2.01
C PHE A 80 -4.66 -3.50 -1.54
N GLU A 81 -5.97 -3.36 -1.39
CA GLU A 81 -6.58 -2.16 -0.81
C GLU A 81 -6.33 -2.04 0.70
N HIS A 82 -6.04 -3.17 1.36
CA HIS A 82 -5.83 -3.26 2.81
C HIS A 82 -4.37 -3.12 3.24
N TYR A 83 -3.45 -2.99 2.28
CA TYR A 83 -2.04 -2.71 2.54
C TYR A 83 -1.65 -1.39 1.87
N CYS A 84 -0.68 -0.69 2.47
CA CYS A 84 -0.16 0.55 1.92
C CYS A 84 1.36 0.57 1.88
N ILE A 85 1.90 1.32 0.93
CA ILE A 85 3.30 1.73 0.90
C ILE A 85 3.35 3.21 1.28
N LEU A 86 4.22 3.58 2.22
CA LEU A 86 4.41 4.96 2.67
C LEU A 86 5.86 5.36 2.46
N LEU A 87 6.05 6.55 1.89
CA LEU A 87 7.32 7.25 1.80
C LEU A 87 7.26 8.50 2.68
N ALA A 88 8.25 8.66 3.56
CA ALA A 88 8.44 9.89 4.34
C ALA A 88 9.86 10.42 4.13
N VAL A 89 10.00 11.73 4.01
CA VAL A 89 11.29 12.40 3.82
C VAL A 89 11.42 13.65 4.67
N THR A 90 12.68 13.97 4.99
CA THR A 90 13.08 15.20 5.66
C THR A 90 13.63 16.25 4.70
N ASP A 91 13.80 15.91 3.43
CA ASP A 91 14.23 16.81 2.36
C ASP A 91 13.31 16.59 1.15
N ASP A 92 12.57 17.63 0.78
CA ASP A 92 11.58 17.58 -0.29
C ASP A 92 12.22 17.32 -1.67
N SER A 93 13.50 17.69 -1.84
CA SER A 93 14.21 17.47 -3.11
C SER A 93 14.36 15.99 -3.48
N LEU A 94 14.32 15.09 -2.48
CA LEU A 94 14.41 13.64 -2.69
C LEU A 94 13.14 13.04 -3.32
N CYS A 95 12.04 13.80 -3.38
CA CYS A 95 10.72 13.33 -3.78
C CYS A 95 10.03 14.26 -4.78
N SER A 96 10.77 14.87 -5.70
CA SER A 96 10.20 15.81 -6.69
C SER A 96 9.12 15.19 -7.58
N TRP A 97 9.12 13.87 -7.75
CA TRP A 97 8.14 13.10 -8.52
C TRP A 97 6.79 12.92 -7.81
N LEU A 98 6.70 13.26 -6.51
CA LEU A 98 5.42 13.25 -5.81
C LEU A 98 4.42 14.24 -6.44
N PRO A 99 3.13 13.87 -6.55
CA PRO A 99 2.50 12.68 -5.98
C PRO A 99 2.48 11.45 -6.92
N SER A 100 3.03 11.54 -8.13
CA SER A 100 2.88 10.51 -9.16
C SER A 100 3.90 9.38 -8.99
N LEU A 101 3.41 8.14 -8.96
CA LEU A 101 4.25 6.95 -8.99
C LEU A 101 4.65 6.53 -10.41
N GLU A 102 4.02 7.09 -11.45
CA GLU A 102 4.21 6.62 -12.82
C GLU A 102 5.64 6.83 -13.31
N GLU A 103 6.23 8.00 -13.06
CA GLU A 103 7.60 8.30 -13.47
C GLU A 103 8.62 7.33 -12.83
N PRO A 104 8.71 7.20 -11.49
CA PRO A 104 9.70 6.30 -10.90
C PRO A 104 9.45 4.83 -11.22
N LEU A 105 8.18 4.39 -11.31
CA LEU A 105 7.86 2.99 -11.61
C LEU A 105 8.00 2.65 -13.09
N SER A 106 7.99 3.63 -13.99
CA SER A 106 8.21 3.41 -15.43
C SER A 106 9.57 2.79 -15.75
N LEU A 107 10.54 2.99 -14.86
CA LEU A 107 11.91 2.48 -15.00
C LEU A 107 12.04 0.98 -14.69
N ILE A 108 11.00 0.36 -14.11
CA ILE A 108 11.00 -1.04 -13.67
C ILE A 108 10.33 -1.90 -14.74
N THR A 109 11.14 -2.70 -15.45
CA THR A 109 10.71 -3.60 -16.55
C THR A 109 10.67 -5.08 -16.15
#